data_AF-A0A540M3Z3-F1
#
_entry.id   AF-A0A540M3Z3-F1
#
_cell.length_a   1.000
_cell.length_b   1.000
_cell.length_c   1.000
_cell.angle_alpha   90.00
_cell.angle_beta   90.00
_cell.angle_gamma   90.00
#
_symmetry.space_group_name_H-M   'P 1'
#
loop_
_entity.id
_entity.type
_entity.pdbx_description
1 polymer ?
#
loop_
_entity_poly.entity_id
_entity_poly.type
_entity_poly.pdbx_seq_one_letter_code
_entity_poly.pdbx_strand_id
1 'polypeptide(L)'
;MSHGNDLSNLQLCSCALIVHFIIKVALSGKYYLVDAGYPQMRGYLGPYKDERYHLPDFRRGAEPTGHKEVFNHTHSSLRSIIERTFGVWKKKWSILRDMPNYPFNKQVKIVIATMALHNYIRRYSERDRHFDDPRDYCEESDSSDDDDEEYRNYEVEGSNEIEALRNRIAASLMNASN
;
A
#
# COMPACT_ATOMS: atom_id res chain seq x y z
N MET A 1 -4.53 -24.80 29.90
CA MET A 1 -5.11 -23.61 29.26
C MET A 1 -4.11 -22.48 29.39
N SER A 2 -3.27 -22.27 28.37
CA SER A 2 -2.48 -21.05 28.23
C SER A 2 -2.44 -20.78 26.73
N HIS A 3 -3.29 -19.88 26.27
CA HIS A 3 -3.24 -19.38 24.90
C HIS A 3 -2.11 -18.36 24.85
N GLY A 4 -0.96 -18.77 24.34
CA GLY A 4 0.11 -17.87 23.97
C GLY A 4 -0.38 -16.99 22.83
N ASN A 5 -0.57 -15.70 23.10
CA ASN A 5 -0.80 -14.70 22.07
C ASN A 5 0.52 -14.50 21.34
N ASP A 6 0.61 -15.11 20.16
CA ASP A 6 1.74 -15.06 19.26
C ASP A 6 2.04 -13.60 18.86
N LEU A 7 3.22 -13.12 19.25
CA LEU A 7 3.67 -11.74 19.13
C LEU A 7 4.05 -11.34 17.69
N SER A 8 3.86 -12.23 16.72
CA SER A 8 3.97 -11.98 15.28
C SER A 8 2.83 -11.10 14.74
N ASN A 9 1.72 -10.94 15.47
CA ASN A 9 0.56 -10.15 15.03
C ASN A 9 0.66 -8.63 15.26
N LEU A 10 1.68 -8.13 15.97
CA LEU A 10 1.80 -6.69 16.24
C LEU A 10 2.29 -5.90 15.01
N GLN A 11 3.01 -6.56 14.11
CA GLN A 11 3.48 -5.99 12.84
C GLN A 11 2.30 -5.78 11.86
N LEU A 12 1.31 -6.69 11.88
CA LEU A 12 0.03 -6.50 11.18
C LEU A 12 -0.82 -5.38 11.81
N CYS A 13 -0.86 -5.27 13.13
CA CYS A 13 -1.71 -4.28 13.81
C CYS A 13 -1.32 -2.83 13.50
N SER A 14 -0.02 -2.56 13.33
CA SER A 14 0.48 -1.23 12.95
C SER A 14 0.14 -0.86 11.49
N CYS A 15 0.25 -1.82 10.56
CA CYS A 15 -0.11 -1.64 9.16
C CYS A 15 -1.63 -1.50 8.97
N ALA A 16 -2.41 -2.34 9.65
CA ALA A 16 -3.86 -2.29 9.64
C ALA A 16 -4.39 -0.97 10.20
N LEU A 17 -3.74 -0.37 11.21
CA LEU A 17 -4.14 0.94 11.76
C LEU A 17 -3.88 2.11 10.81
N ILE A 18 -2.77 2.08 10.07
CA ILE A 18 -2.45 3.08 9.05
C ILE A 18 -3.46 2.99 7.90
N VAL A 19 -3.70 1.78 7.41
CA VAL A 19 -4.66 1.50 6.34
C VAL A 19 -6.08 1.85 6.80
N HIS A 20 -6.49 1.45 8.01
CA HIS A 20 -7.82 1.74 8.58
C HIS A 20 -8.05 3.22 8.86
N PHE A 21 -7.02 3.99 9.21
CA PHE A 21 -7.14 5.45 9.40
C PHE A 21 -7.19 6.21 8.07
N ILE A 22 -6.44 5.76 7.05
CA ILE A 22 -6.62 6.22 5.66
C ILE A 22 -8.03 5.84 5.16
N ILE A 23 -8.53 4.66 5.53
CA ILE A 23 -9.87 4.16 5.15
C ILE A 23 -11.02 5.04 5.63
N LYS A 24 -10.91 5.67 6.81
CA LYS A 24 -11.96 6.60 7.26
C LYS A 24 -11.89 8.00 6.63
N VAL A 25 -10.78 8.33 5.97
CA VAL A 25 -10.55 9.65 5.36
C VAL A 25 -10.82 9.66 3.85
N ALA A 26 -11.12 8.51 3.22
CA ALA A 26 -11.48 8.48 1.80
C ALA A 26 -12.78 9.26 1.54
N LEU A 27 -12.59 10.47 1.05
CA LEU A 27 -13.63 11.34 0.53
C LEU A 27 -14.29 10.70 -0.69
N SER A 28 -15.57 11.00 -0.92
CA SER A 28 -16.31 10.55 -2.10
C SER A 28 -15.52 10.78 -3.39
N GLY A 29 -15.42 9.76 -4.24
CA GLY A 29 -14.63 9.78 -5.48
C GLY A 29 -13.15 9.35 -5.35
N LYS A 30 -12.72 8.81 -4.21
CA LYS A 30 -11.38 8.21 -4.02
C LYS A 30 -11.45 6.68 -3.92
N TYR A 31 -10.37 6.01 -4.30
CA TYR A 31 -10.24 4.55 -4.31
C TYR A 31 -8.96 4.13 -3.57
N TYR A 32 -9.00 2.97 -2.92
CA TYR A 32 -7.84 2.36 -2.26
C TYR A 32 -7.01 1.58 -3.28
N LEU A 33 -5.71 1.80 -3.28
CA LEU A 33 -4.78 0.93 -3.97
C LEU A 33 -4.59 -0.34 -3.14
N VAL A 34 -4.90 -1.51 -3.69
CA VAL A 34 -4.83 -2.79 -2.96
C VAL A 34 -4.01 -3.83 -3.70
N ASP A 35 -3.58 -4.85 -2.96
CA ASP A 35 -2.82 -5.99 -3.50
C ASP A 35 -3.69 -6.99 -4.25
N ALA A 36 -3.05 -7.83 -5.05
CA ALA A 36 -3.71 -8.83 -5.88
C ALA A 36 -4.53 -9.87 -5.08
N GLY A 37 -4.17 -10.07 -3.80
CA GLY A 37 -4.89 -10.95 -2.86
C GLY A 37 -6.21 -10.37 -2.34
N TYR A 38 -6.47 -9.07 -2.52
CA TYR A 38 -7.73 -8.47 -2.09
C TYR A 38 -8.84 -8.68 -3.14
N PRO A 39 -10.12 -8.85 -2.71
CA PRO A 39 -11.23 -8.94 -3.63
C PRO A 39 -11.41 -7.62 -4.40
N GLN A 40 -11.75 -7.72 -5.68
CA GLN A 40 -12.13 -6.57 -6.49
C GLN A 40 -13.55 -6.12 -6.07
N MET A 41 -13.63 -5.19 -5.14
CA MET A 41 -14.90 -4.66 -4.61
C MET A 41 -14.97 -3.15 -4.69
N ARG A 42 -16.16 -2.58 -4.50
CA ARG A 42 -16.35 -1.13 -4.58
C ARG A 42 -15.37 -0.37 -3.67
N GLY A 43 -14.62 0.56 -4.26
CA GLY A 43 -13.60 1.33 -3.57
C GLY A 43 -12.19 0.73 -3.58
N TYR A 44 -12.00 -0.50 -4.07
CA TYR A 44 -10.73 -1.23 -4.02
C TYR A 44 -10.17 -1.42 -5.42
N LEU A 45 -9.06 -0.76 -5.73
CA LEU A 45 -8.41 -0.78 -7.03
C LEU A 45 -7.18 -1.69 -7.00
N GLY A 46 -7.40 -2.97 -7.30
CA GLY A 46 -6.34 -3.98 -7.44
C GLY A 46 -5.68 -4.00 -8.82
N PRO A 47 -4.47 -4.58 -8.94
CA PRO A 47 -3.79 -4.76 -10.21
C PRO A 47 -4.55 -5.71 -11.15
N TYR A 48 -4.19 -5.70 -12.42
CA TYR A 48 -4.58 -6.79 -13.32
C TYR A 48 -3.81 -8.06 -12.94
N LYS A 49 -4.55 -9.15 -12.77
CA LYS A 49 -4.00 -10.50 -12.62
C LYS A 49 -3.45 -10.98 -13.97
N ASP A 50 -2.50 -11.92 -13.91
CA ASP A 50 -1.90 -12.59 -15.07
C ASP A 50 -1.09 -11.67 -16.02
N GLU A 51 -0.71 -10.49 -15.55
CA GLU A 51 0.13 -9.52 -16.27
C GLU A 51 1.35 -9.17 -15.42
N ARG A 52 2.45 -8.71 -16.04
CA ARG A 52 3.65 -8.29 -15.28
C ARG A 52 3.29 -7.19 -14.27
N TYR A 53 3.86 -7.28 -13.07
CA TYR A 53 3.53 -6.38 -11.94
C TYR A 53 4.76 -5.86 -11.19
N HIS A 54 5.80 -6.67 -10.98
CA HIS A 54 6.91 -6.24 -10.12
C HIS A 54 7.80 -5.20 -10.82
N LEU A 55 8.14 -4.11 -10.12
CA LEU A 55 8.99 -3.05 -10.65
C LEU A 55 10.36 -3.53 -11.17
N PRO A 56 11.04 -4.51 -10.52
CA PRO A 56 12.29 -5.04 -11.07
C PRO A 56 12.14 -5.63 -12.47
N ASP A 57 11.00 -6.25 -12.78
CA ASP A 57 10.74 -6.86 -14.09
C ASP A 57 10.67 -5.80 -15.19
N PHE A 58 10.04 -4.66 -14.90
CA PHE A 58 9.98 -3.52 -15.82
C PHE A 58 11.30 -2.77 -15.95
N ARG A 59 12.14 -2.75 -14.91
CA ARG A 59 13.48 -2.12 -14.97
C ARG A 59 14.50 -2.96 -15.73
N ARG A 60 14.39 -4.28 -15.65
CA ARG A 60 15.31 -5.23 -16.30
C ARG A 60 14.83 -5.67 -17.68
N GLY A 61 13.53 -5.58 -17.93
CA GLY A 61 12.88 -6.03 -19.15
C GLY A 61 12.52 -4.92 -20.12
N ALA A 62 11.68 -5.27 -21.10
CA ALA A 62 11.09 -4.33 -22.04
C ALA A 62 10.08 -3.41 -21.34
N GLU A 63 9.83 -2.24 -21.94
CA GLU A 63 8.79 -1.32 -21.47
C GLU A 63 7.41 -1.99 -21.37
N PRO A 64 6.54 -1.51 -20.47
CA PRO A 64 5.19 -2.06 -20.33
C PRO A 64 4.43 -2.04 -21.66
N THR A 65 3.92 -3.18 -22.07
CA THR A 65 3.20 -3.38 -23.33
C THR A 65 1.71 -3.49 -23.08
N GLY A 66 0.93 -2.65 -23.75
CA GLY A 66 -0.53 -2.63 -23.59
C GLY A 66 -1.00 -1.94 -22.31
N HIS A 67 -2.31 -1.65 -22.27
CA HIS A 67 -2.88 -0.81 -21.23
C HIS A 67 -2.83 -1.44 -19.83
N LYS A 68 -2.87 -2.78 -19.73
CA LYS A 68 -2.85 -3.49 -18.45
C LYS A 68 -1.47 -3.44 -17.79
N GLU A 69 -0.40 -3.68 -18.54
CA GLU A 69 0.96 -3.59 -18.01
C GLU A 69 1.33 -2.14 -17.65
N VAL A 70 0.91 -1.16 -18.46
CA VAL A 70 1.09 0.27 -18.12
C VAL A 70 0.38 0.61 -16.81
N PHE A 71 -0.84 0.09 -16.61
CA PHE A 71 -1.56 0.23 -15.36
C PHE A 71 -0.80 -0.45 -14.20
N ASN A 72 -0.40 -1.70 -14.35
CA ASN A 72 0.31 -2.46 -13.31
C ASN A 72 1.65 -1.81 -12.94
N HIS A 73 2.44 -1.36 -13.91
CA HIS A 73 3.66 -0.63 -13.66
C HIS A 73 3.41 0.66 -12.86
N THR A 74 2.37 1.42 -13.23
CA THR A 74 1.98 2.65 -12.52
C THR A 74 1.49 2.34 -11.10
N HIS A 75 0.67 1.30 -10.95
CA HIS A 75 0.13 0.81 -9.69
C HIS A 75 1.27 0.40 -8.75
N SER A 76 2.19 -0.47 -9.20
CA SER A 76 3.37 -0.90 -8.44
C SER A 76 4.31 0.26 -8.10
N SER A 77 4.47 1.22 -9.01
CA SER A 77 5.27 2.43 -8.77
C SER A 77 4.67 3.25 -7.63
N LEU A 78 3.36 3.47 -7.65
CA LEU A 78 2.65 4.17 -6.60
C LEU A 78 2.71 3.42 -5.26
N ARG A 79 2.50 2.10 -5.28
CA ARG A 79 2.64 1.24 -4.10
C ARG A 79 4.03 1.36 -3.49
N SER A 80 5.09 1.27 -4.30
CA SER A 80 6.47 1.40 -3.82
C SER A 80 6.75 2.75 -3.14
N ILE A 81 6.17 3.84 -3.64
CA ILE A 81 6.28 5.17 -3.01
C ILE A 81 5.55 5.19 -1.66
N ILE A 82 4.36 4.59 -1.58
CA ILE A 82 3.57 4.50 -0.34
C ILE A 82 4.32 3.67 0.70
N GLU A 83 4.80 2.49 0.34
CA GLU A 83 5.56 1.60 1.22
C GLU A 83 6.84 2.27 1.71
N ARG A 84 7.62 2.89 0.82
CA ARG A 84 8.84 3.63 1.20
C ARG A 84 8.52 4.76 2.18
N THR A 85 7.45 5.51 1.94
CA THR A 85 7.01 6.60 2.82
C THR A 85 6.71 6.06 4.22
N PHE A 86 6.01 4.93 4.34
CA PHE A 86 5.74 4.30 5.62
C PHE A 86 6.99 3.67 6.26
N GLY A 87 7.89 3.09 5.47
CA GLY A 87 9.17 2.57 5.93
C GLY A 87 10.01 3.66 6.58
N VAL A 88 10.21 4.78 5.87
CA VAL A 88 10.91 5.96 6.38
C VAL A 88 10.25 6.51 7.64
N TRP A 89 8.92 6.60 7.65
CA TRP A 89 8.16 7.07 8.80
C TRP A 89 8.37 6.18 10.04
N LYS A 90 8.24 4.86 9.90
CA LYS A 90 8.50 3.89 10.99
C LYS A 90 9.95 3.93 11.47
N LYS A 91 10.91 4.07 10.56
CA LYS A 91 12.34 4.17 10.87
C LYS A 91 12.68 5.44 11.65
N LYS A 92 12.07 6.58 11.28
CA LYS A 92 12.27 7.89 11.92
C LYS A 92 11.66 7.96 13.33
N TRP A 93 10.52 7.31 13.53
CA TRP A 93 9.83 7.29 14.82
C TRP A 93 9.95 5.91 15.47
N SER A 94 11.02 5.69 16.23
CA SER A 94 11.30 4.40 16.90
C SER A 94 10.14 3.89 17.77
N ILE A 95 9.31 4.78 18.33
CA ILE A 95 8.09 4.43 19.07
C ILE A 95 7.08 3.63 18.24
N LEU A 96 7.10 3.76 16.91
CA LEU A 96 6.24 2.99 16.01
C LEU A 96 6.78 1.58 15.73
N ARG A 97 8.10 1.39 15.84
CA ARG A 97 8.74 0.08 15.70
C ARG A 97 8.61 -0.71 17.01
N ASP A 98 8.93 -0.04 18.12
CA ASP A 98 9.00 -0.64 19.46
C ASP A 98 7.87 -0.07 20.33
N MET A 99 6.61 -0.23 19.88
CA MET A 99 5.44 0.34 20.54
C MET A 99 5.26 -0.26 21.94
N PRO A 100 5.35 0.53 23.03
CA PRO A 100 5.08 0.02 24.37
C PRO A 100 3.63 -0.44 24.49
N ASN A 101 3.34 -1.32 25.45
CA ASN A 101 1.99 -1.84 25.69
C ASN A 101 1.05 -0.78 26.29
N TYR A 102 0.72 0.24 25.50
CA TYR A 102 -0.26 1.25 25.81
C TYR A 102 -1.66 0.78 25.41
N PRO A 103 -2.71 1.27 26.09
CA PRO A 103 -4.08 1.06 25.63
C PRO A 103 -4.27 1.50 24.18
N PHE A 104 -5.10 0.78 23.42
CA PHE A 104 -5.34 1.00 22.00
C PHE A 104 -5.58 2.48 21.63
N ASN A 105 -6.45 3.17 22.38
CA ASN A 105 -6.74 4.60 22.16
C ASN A 105 -5.49 5.49 22.22
N LYS A 106 -4.50 5.11 23.02
CA LYS A 106 -3.23 5.84 23.14
C LYS A 106 -2.30 5.51 21.97
N GLN A 107 -2.25 4.25 21.53
CA GLN A 107 -1.50 3.85 20.33
C GLN A 107 -2.01 4.60 19.09
N VAL A 108 -3.34 4.72 18.93
CA VAL A 108 -3.95 5.50 17.84
C VAL A 108 -3.52 6.96 17.90
N LYS A 109 -3.52 7.59 19.08
CA LYS A 109 -3.05 8.97 19.24
C LYS A 109 -1.57 9.14 18.90
N ILE A 110 -0.73 8.17 19.27
CA ILE A 110 0.70 8.16 18.91
C ILE A 110 0.85 8.12 17.39
N VAL A 111 0.15 7.20 16.71
CA VAL A 111 0.14 7.07 15.24
C VAL A 111 -0.28 8.39 14.57
N ILE A 112 -1.38 9.00 15.02
CA ILE A 112 -1.87 10.27 14.44
C ILE A 112 -0.85 11.40 14.67
N ALA A 113 -0.30 11.50 15.88
CA ALA A 113 0.65 12.55 16.21
C ALA A 113 1.94 12.44 15.39
N THR A 114 2.54 11.25 15.31
CA THR A 114 3.76 11.03 14.53
C THR A 114 3.51 11.17 13.03
N MET A 115 2.32 10.82 12.53
CA MET A 115 1.95 11.01 11.13
C MET A 115 1.79 12.51 10.79
N ALA A 116 1.10 13.27 11.63
CA ALA A 116 0.95 14.72 11.47
C ALA A 116 2.30 15.43 11.49
N LEU A 117 3.16 15.08 12.46
CA LEU A 117 4.52 15.62 12.54
C LEU A 117 5.37 15.24 11.33
N HIS A 118 5.27 13.99 10.85
CA HIS A 118 5.99 13.56 9.66
C HIS A 118 5.56 14.36 8.41
N ASN A 119 4.25 14.53 8.22
CA ASN A 119 3.71 15.31 7.10
C ASN A 119 4.10 16.79 7.19
N TYR A 120 4.09 17.36 8.40
CA TYR A 120 4.53 18.73 8.63
C TYR A 120 6.01 18.90 8.26
N ILE A 121 6.88 18.03 8.77
CA ILE A 121 8.31 18.06 8.43
C ILE A 121 8.53 17.89 6.92
N ARG A 122 7.81 16.97 6.28
CA ARG A 122 7.91 16.76 4.82
C ARG A 122 7.50 17.97 4.00
N ARG A 123 6.54 18.76 4.49
CA ARG A 123 6.04 19.95 3.78
C ARG A 123 6.95 21.16 3.92
N TYR A 124 7.68 21.29 5.03
CA TYR A 124 8.41 22.50 5.38
C TYR A 124 9.93 22.33 5.56
N SER A 125 10.46 21.10 5.55
CA SER A 125 11.90 20.84 5.62
C SER A 125 12.52 20.82 4.22
N GLU A 126 13.56 21.63 4.00
CA GLU A 126 14.24 21.74 2.70
C GLU A 126 14.98 20.45 2.28
N ARG A 127 15.37 19.61 3.25
CA ARG A 127 15.92 18.25 3.01
C ARG A 127 15.43 17.29 4.08
N ASP A 128 14.94 16.11 3.70
CA ASP A 128 14.68 15.01 4.62
C ASP A 128 15.66 13.89 4.34
N ARG A 129 16.79 13.88 5.07
CA ARG A 129 17.89 12.91 4.88
C ARG A 129 17.44 11.45 4.96
N HIS A 130 16.27 11.17 5.57
CA HIS A 130 15.73 9.82 5.65
C HIS A 130 15.07 9.37 4.34
N PHE A 131 14.69 10.29 3.44
CA PHE A 131 14.19 9.94 2.10
C PHE A 131 15.30 9.89 1.05
N ASP A 132 16.47 10.46 1.35
CA ASP A 132 17.62 10.50 0.44
C ASP A 132 18.53 9.26 0.58
N ASP A 133 18.24 8.35 1.51
CA ASP A 133 19.03 7.13 1.75
C ASP A 133 18.72 6.06 0.69
N PRO A 134 19.69 5.68 -0.17
CA PRO A 134 19.50 4.65 -1.18
C PRO A 134 19.15 3.29 -0.58
N ARG A 135 19.41 3.05 0.71
CA ARG A 135 19.07 1.80 1.41
C ARG A 135 17.58 1.69 1.75
N ASP A 136 16.81 2.77 1.65
CA ASP A 136 15.33 2.71 1.70
C ASP A 136 14.71 2.35 0.33
N TYR A 137 15.56 2.06 -0.69
CA TYR A 137 15.12 1.27 -1.84
C TYR A 137 15.07 -0.21 -1.45
N CYS A 138 13.89 -0.61 -1.00
CA CYS A 138 13.44 -2.00 -0.99
C CYS A 138 14.26 -2.93 -0.06
N GLU A 139 13.93 -2.93 1.23
CA GLU A 139 13.71 -4.25 1.84
C GLU A 139 12.39 -4.73 1.24
N GLU A 140 12.48 -5.59 0.22
CA GLU A 140 11.37 -6.42 -0.18
C GLU A 140 10.91 -7.12 1.09
N SER A 141 9.77 -6.68 1.63
CA SER A 141 8.97 -7.60 2.41
C SER A 141 8.65 -8.70 1.41
N ASP A 142 9.37 -9.80 1.51
CA ASP A 142 8.97 -11.09 1.01
C ASP A 142 7.65 -11.39 1.73
N SER A 143 6.57 -10.77 1.25
CA SER A 143 5.23 -11.27 1.46
C SER A 143 5.22 -12.52 0.63
N SER A 144 5.66 -13.63 1.24
CA SER A 144 5.36 -14.96 0.78
C SER A 144 3.92 -14.91 0.32
N ASP A 145 3.72 -15.09 -0.98
CA ASP A 145 2.41 -15.34 -1.57
C ASP A 145 1.96 -16.70 -1.00
N ASP A 146 1.52 -16.71 0.26
CA ASP A 146 0.79 -17.83 0.81
C ASP A 146 -0.55 -17.86 0.08
N ASP A 147 -0.69 -18.90 -0.74
CA ASP A 147 -1.86 -19.25 -1.54
C ASP A 147 -3.16 -19.24 -0.71
N ASP A 148 -3.84 -18.10 -0.64
CA ASP A 148 -5.25 -18.04 -0.24
C ASP A 148 -6.14 -18.16 -1.48
N GLU A 149 -6.27 -19.40 -1.97
CA GLU A 149 -7.23 -19.80 -3.01
C GLU A 149 -8.72 -19.67 -2.58
N GLU A 150 -9.03 -19.15 -1.39
CA GLU A 150 -10.36 -19.25 -0.77
C GLU A 150 -11.22 -17.97 -0.79
N TYR A 151 -11.04 -17.05 -1.75
CA TYR A 151 -11.96 -15.91 -1.94
C TYR A 151 -12.40 -15.69 -3.39
N ARG A 152 -12.33 -16.72 -4.25
CA ARG A 152 -12.57 -16.57 -5.70
C ARG A 152 -14.03 -16.39 -6.16
N ASN A 153 -15.05 -16.51 -5.30
CA ASN A 153 -16.43 -16.68 -5.82
C ASN A 153 -17.56 -15.92 -5.10
N TYR A 154 -17.29 -14.73 -4.60
CA TYR A 154 -18.36 -13.77 -4.34
C TYR A 154 -18.22 -12.63 -5.35
N GLU A 155 -19.16 -12.51 -6.29
CA GLU A 155 -19.37 -11.25 -6.99
C GLU A 155 -19.76 -10.20 -5.94
N VAL A 156 -18.76 -9.49 -5.43
CA VAL A 156 -18.96 -8.45 -4.44
C VAL A 156 -19.57 -7.24 -5.14
N GLU A 157 -20.60 -6.68 -4.52
CA GLU A 157 -21.33 -5.53 -5.02
C GLU A 157 -20.36 -4.42 -5.49
N GLY A 158 -20.50 -3.99 -6.75
CA GLY A 158 -19.66 -2.96 -7.36
C GLY A 158 -18.37 -3.46 -8.05
N SER A 159 -18.09 -4.77 -8.11
CA SER A 159 -16.93 -5.31 -8.85
C SER A 159 -16.87 -4.82 -10.31
N ASN A 160 -17.99 -4.91 -11.04
CA ASN A 160 -18.10 -4.46 -12.43
C ASN A 160 -17.84 -2.95 -12.60
N GLU A 161 -18.30 -2.13 -11.64
CA GLU A 161 -18.08 -0.67 -11.66
C GLU A 161 -16.58 -0.35 -11.54
N ILE A 162 -15.90 -1.01 -10.61
CA ILE A 162 -14.48 -0.79 -10.37
C ILE A 162 -13.63 -1.38 -11.50
N GLU A 163 -14.01 -2.51 -12.08
CA GLU A 163 -13.34 -3.04 -13.26
C GLU A 163 -13.43 -2.04 -14.44
N ALA A 164 -14.62 -1.52 -14.72
CA ALA A 164 -14.81 -0.52 -15.76
C ALA A 164 -14.01 0.77 -15.47
N LEU A 165 -13.93 1.19 -14.21
CA LEU A 165 -13.06 2.28 -13.78
C LEU A 165 -11.58 1.97 -14.04
N ARG A 166 -11.10 0.79 -13.63
CA ARG A 166 -9.71 0.36 -13.83
C ARG A 166 -9.35 0.38 -15.32
N ASN A 167 -10.22 -0.17 -16.17
CA ASN A 167 -10.05 -0.19 -17.62
C ASN A 167 -9.95 1.23 -18.20
N ARG A 168 -10.79 2.18 -17.73
CA ARG A 168 -10.71 3.59 -18.14
C ARG A 168 -9.40 4.26 -17.72
N ILE A 169 -8.94 4.01 -16.49
CA ILE A 169 -7.66 4.54 -16.00
C ILE A 169 -6.51 3.96 -16.82
N ALA A 170 -6.49 2.64 -17.04
CA ALA A 170 -5.48 1.95 -17.83
C ALA A 170 -5.36 2.53 -19.26
N ALA A 171 -6.49 2.72 -19.94
CA ALA A 171 -6.52 3.34 -21.26
C ALA A 171 -6.00 4.80 -21.23
N SER A 172 -6.41 5.58 -20.23
CA SER A 172 -5.94 6.95 -20.07
C SER A 172 -4.44 7.04 -19.83
N LEU A 173 -3.87 6.14 -19.02
CA LEU A 173 -2.43 6.08 -18.74
C LEU A 173 -1.65 5.72 -20.00
N MET A 174 -2.10 4.70 -20.74
CA MET A 174 -1.45 4.29 -21.99
C MET A 174 -1.44 5.41 -23.03
N ASN A 175 -2.55 6.16 -23.16
CA ASN A 175 -2.60 7.30 -24.06
C ASN A 175 -1.71 8.47 -23.63
N ALA A 176 -1.43 8.61 -22.34
CA ALA A 176 -0.54 9.65 -21.82
C ALA A 176 0.96 9.27 -21.89
N SER A 177 1.26 7.99 -22.15
CA SER A 177 2.63 7.48 -22.31
C SER A 177 3.12 7.46 -23.76
N ASN A 178 2.26 7.78 -24.73
CA ASN A 178 2.56 7.95 -26.17
C ASN A 178 2.66 9.43 -26.53
#